data_AF-A0A7R7DNU4-F1
#
_entry.id   AF-A0A7R7DNU4-F1
#
_cell.length_a   1.000
_cell.length_b   1.000
_cell.length_c   1.000
_cell.angle_alpha   90.00
_cell.angle_beta   90.00
_cell.angle_gamma   90.00
#
_symmetry.space_group_name_H-M   'P 1'
#
loop_
_entity.id
_entity.type
_entity.pdbx_description
1 polymer ?
#
loop_
_entity_poly.entity_id
_entity_poly.type
_entity_poly.pdbx_seq_one_letter_code
_entity_poly.pdbx_strand_id
1 'polypeptide(L)'
;MTDWVPGTDFERALAATVEARDLAGYLDVLIGGELLLPLEDDVIRDNRWITFASGDTQAIASFTSGSAMTAGTDGKFTLFRKQSLADLVANWPNERWRLGVDVGLSIGAIFDLTQLRAALGIAAPPPAASPSAGAPPGAPASTTVPSIGTPPPAAATAGPGPSGVPVSTDPASGRSGASSSSGSAEGSASSSAAEGGGAPSVMQKVVPPDQVGRYLDDGYDLVAGYVYELADVEPLRTVSDIVGGLGLDYAGSPFSRDDEYVWVIRWRPVVTSVFRVPWGGTDAAALGAWGDRGWVVEHPPFAGNGFAVDPSTPIPEWKVDSTRITSGAELYRIDRTGRQDLVAVYSSSNARWNRLAGG
;
A
#
# COMPACT_ATOMS: atom_id res chain seq x y z
N MET A 1 -24.38 16.75 -17.77
CA MET A 1 -23.35 17.65 -17.21
C MET A 1 -23.66 17.82 -15.76
N THR A 2 -22.69 17.55 -14.89
CA THR A 2 -22.80 17.76 -13.45
C THR A 2 -22.83 19.27 -13.17
N ASP A 3 -23.66 19.72 -12.23
CA ASP A 3 -23.82 21.15 -11.88
C ASP A 3 -22.66 21.64 -10.96
N TRP A 4 -21.44 21.24 -11.31
CA TRP A 4 -20.23 21.48 -10.55
C TRP A 4 -19.51 22.74 -11.05
N VAL A 5 -19.01 23.55 -10.12
CA VAL A 5 -18.29 24.79 -10.38
C VAL A 5 -16.96 24.84 -9.63
N PRO A 6 -15.91 25.44 -10.22
CA PRO A 6 -14.62 25.71 -9.58
C PRO A 6 -14.75 26.39 -8.22
N GLY A 7 -14.28 25.74 -7.14
CA GLY A 7 -14.31 26.30 -5.78
C GLY A 7 -12.99 26.95 -5.39
N THR A 8 -11.88 26.30 -5.71
CA THR A 8 -10.52 26.71 -5.33
C THR A 8 -9.92 27.73 -6.30
N ASP A 9 -8.87 28.44 -5.86
CA ASP A 9 -8.12 29.36 -6.74
C ASP A 9 -7.45 28.60 -7.90
N PHE A 10 -6.99 27.37 -7.62
CA PHE A 10 -6.39 26.45 -8.58
C PHE A 10 -7.39 26.05 -9.70
N GLU A 11 -8.59 25.60 -9.32
CA GLU A 11 -9.66 25.27 -10.29
C GLU A 11 -10.12 26.49 -11.09
N ARG A 12 -10.14 27.68 -10.48
CA ARG A 12 -10.50 28.93 -11.18
C ARG A 12 -9.41 29.37 -12.15
N ALA A 13 -8.13 29.12 -11.85
CA ALA A 13 -7.04 29.30 -12.80
C ALA A 13 -7.15 28.33 -13.99
N LEU A 14 -7.41 27.03 -13.74
CA LEU A 14 -7.64 26.03 -14.79
C LEU A 14 -8.88 26.37 -15.64
N ALA A 15 -9.98 26.83 -15.05
CA ALA A 15 -11.16 27.24 -15.79
C ALA A 15 -10.88 28.40 -16.76
N ALA A 16 -10.08 29.39 -16.33
CA ALA A 16 -9.68 30.50 -17.18
C ALA A 16 -8.81 30.05 -18.38
N THR A 17 -7.93 29.06 -18.22
CA THR A 17 -7.14 28.52 -19.33
C THR A 17 -8.00 27.69 -20.30
N VAL A 18 -9.00 26.95 -19.80
CA VAL A 18 -9.99 26.24 -20.64
C VAL A 18 -10.84 27.23 -21.46
N GLU A 19 -11.31 28.33 -20.86
CA GLU A 19 -12.06 29.37 -21.57
C GLU A 19 -11.19 30.05 -22.65
N ALA A 20 -9.94 30.38 -22.32
CA ALA A 20 -8.95 30.93 -23.25
C ALA A 20 -8.47 29.92 -24.31
N ARG A 21 -8.76 28.62 -24.13
CA ARG A 21 -8.22 27.49 -24.92
C ARG A 21 -6.70 27.40 -24.90
N ASP A 22 -6.09 27.80 -23.79
CA ASP A 22 -4.65 27.79 -23.58
C ASP A 22 -4.19 26.49 -22.92
N LEU A 23 -3.76 25.54 -23.75
CA LEU A 23 -3.21 24.27 -23.31
C LEU A 23 -1.86 24.42 -22.56
N ALA A 24 -1.06 25.43 -22.90
CA ALA A 24 0.24 25.65 -22.25
C ALA A 24 0.00 26.22 -20.85
N GLY A 25 -0.82 27.26 -20.72
CA GLY A 25 -1.23 27.80 -19.44
C GLY A 25 -1.94 26.77 -18.55
N TYR A 26 -2.76 25.88 -19.10
CA TYR A 26 -3.34 24.76 -18.33
C TYR A 26 -2.26 23.88 -17.71
N LEU A 27 -1.25 23.49 -18.48
CA LEU A 27 -0.17 22.64 -18.01
C LEU A 27 0.73 23.35 -16.99
N ASP A 28 1.04 24.65 -17.19
CA ASP A 28 1.80 25.45 -16.23
C ASP A 28 1.06 25.57 -14.88
N VAL A 29 -0.26 25.82 -14.91
CA VAL A 29 -1.10 25.83 -13.70
C VAL A 29 -1.09 24.44 -13.04
N LEU A 30 -1.23 23.36 -13.82
CA LEU A 30 -1.22 21.97 -13.33
C LEU A 30 0.12 21.58 -12.68
N ILE A 31 1.25 22.06 -13.19
CA ILE A 31 2.59 21.87 -12.61
C ILE A 31 2.72 22.56 -11.26
N GLY A 32 2.12 23.75 -11.10
CA GLY A 32 2.10 24.51 -9.85
C GLY A 32 1.13 24.00 -8.79
N GLY A 33 0.35 22.94 -9.07
CA GLY A 33 -0.68 22.40 -8.20
C GLY A 33 -0.42 20.97 -7.71
N GLU A 34 -1.30 20.50 -6.82
CA GLU A 34 -1.38 19.09 -6.41
C GLU A 34 -2.63 18.45 -7.00
N LEU A 35 -2.52 17.19 -7.41
CA LEU A 35 -3.64 16.37 -7.84
C LEU A 35 -4.01 15.34 -6.77
N LEU A 36 -5.31 15.14 -6.60
CA LEU A 36 -5.88 14.09 -5.75
C LEU A 36 -6.11 12.83 -6.59
N LEU A 37 -5.42 11.76 -6.24
CA LEU A 37 -5.67 10.43 -6.81
C LEU A 37 -6.61 9.67 -5.87
N PRO A 38 -7.78 9.20 -6.35
CA PRO A 38 -8.76 8.53 -5.51
C PRO A 38 -8.25 7.17 -5.02
N LEU A 39 -8.74 6.72 -3.87
CA LEU A 39 -8.45 5.41 -3.26
C LEU A 39 -9.76 4.74 -2.84
N GLU A 40 -9.88 3.43 -3.00
CA GLU A 40 -10.99 2.65 -2.42
C GLU A 40 -10.64 2.24 -0.97
N ASP A 41 -11.65 2.04 -0.11
CA ASP A 41 -11.46 1.82 1.33
C ASP A 41 -10.54 0.63 1.68
N ASP A 42 -10.48 -0.41 0.84
CA ASP A 42 -9.59 -1.57 1.01
C ASP A 42 -8.21 -1.41 0.30
N VAL A 43 -7.99 -0.34 -0.47
CA VAL A 43 -6.91 -0.24 -1.49
C VAL A 43 -5.80 0.73 -1.08
N ILE A 44 -5.42 0.71 0.20
CA ILE A 44 -4.22 1.42 0.70
C ILE A 44 -2.94 0.59 0.47
N ARG A 45 -3.05 -0.74 0.35
CA ARG A 45 -1.92 -1.70 0.41
C ARG A 45 -1.08 -1.90 -0.86
N ASP A 46 -1.52 -1.40 -2.01
CA ASP A 46 -1.04 -1.86 -3.33
C ASP A 46 -0.51 -0.73 -4.23
N ASN A 47 -0.45 0.51 -3.69
CA ASN A 47 -0.16 1.75 -4.45
C ASN A 47 -1.00 1.91 -5.74
N ARG A 48 -2.18 1.27 -5.77
CA ARG A 48 -2.90 0.93 -6.99
C ARG A 48 -3.52 2.17 -7.65
N TRP A 49 -3.18 2.37 -8.91
CA TRP A 49 -3.70 3.46 -9.72
C TRP A 49 -5.14 3.16 -10.11
N ILE A 50 -6.09 3.94 -9.60
CA ILE A 50 -7.48 3.88 -10.06
C ILE A 50 -7.54 4.41 -11.50
N THR A 51 -8.03 3.58 -12.41
CA THR A 51 -8.13 3.89 -13.84
C THR A 51 -9.52 3.73 -14.39
N PHE A 52 -9.86 4.50 -15.42
CA PHE A 52 -11.04 4.32 -16.26
C PHE A 52 -10.63 4.08 -17.72
N ALA A 53 -11.54 3.51 -18.52
CA ALA A 53 -11.36 3.37 -19.95
C ALA A 53 -11.95 4.56 -20.71
N SER A 54 -11.24 5.05 -21.72
CA SER A 54 -11.67 6.12 -22.63
C SER A 54 -11.38 5.68 -24.07
N GLY A 55 -12.39 5.11 -24.72
CA GLY A 55 -12.20 4.37 -25.98
C GLY A 55 -11.22 3.20 -25.79
N ASP A 56 -10.26 3.06 -26.69
CA ASP A 56 -9.21 2.03 -26.63
C ASP A 56 -8.07 2.36 -25.65
N THR A 57 -8.13 3.49 -24.93
CA THR A 57 -7.05 3.95 -24.03
C THR A 57 -7.47 3.92 -22.56
N GLN A 58 -6.59 3.41 -21.71
CA GLN A 58 -6.76 3.44 -20.25
C GLN A 58 -6.16 4.73 -19.68
N ALA A 59 -6.85 5.35 -18.72
CA ALA A 59 -6.45 6.61 -18.11
C ALA A 59 -6.54 6.54 -16.58
N ILE A 60 -5.55 7.12 -15.90
CA ILE A 60 -5.48 7.30 -14.46
C ILE A 60 -6.49 8.38 -14.05
N ALA A 61 -7.31 8.12 -13.04
CA ALA A 61 -8.19 9.11 -12.45
C ALA A 61 -7.41 10.06 -11.52
N SER A 62 -7.60 11.36 -11.69
CA SER A 62 -7.06 12.40 -10.82
C SER A 62 -8.00 13.61 -10.79
N PHE A 63 -8.01 14.34 -9.67
CA PHE A 63 -8.93 15.44 -9.42
C PHE A 63 -8.23 16.63 -8.79
N THR A 64 -8.68 17.86 -9.07
CA THR A 64 -8.09 19.08 -8.50
C THR A 64 -8.50 19.34 -7.05
N SER A 65 -9.60 18.75 -6.58
CA SER A 65 -10.06 18.87 -5.20
C SER A 65 -10.98 17.71 -4.78
N GLY A 66 -11.29 17.63 -3.49
CA GLY A 66 -12.23 16.63 -2.96
C GLY A 66 -13.67 16.86 -3.44
N SER A 67 -14.08 18.10 -3.72
CA SER A 67 -15.41 18.36 -4.29
C SER A 67 -15.46 17.97 -5.78
N ALA A 68 -14.37 18.19 -6.52
CA ALA A 68 -14.21 17.69 -7.88
C ALA A 68 -14.23 16.15 -7.93
N MET A 69 -13.51 15.48 -7.03
CA MET A 69 -13.54 14.01 -6.90
C MET A 69 -14.95 13.49 -6.58
N THR A 70 -15.64 14.09 -5.60
CA THR A 70 -17.02 13.70 -5.25
C THR A 70 -17.95 13.88 -6.46
N ALA A 71 -17.86 15.00 -7.17
CA ALA A 71 -18.72 15.29 -8.33
C ALA A 71 -18.39 14.45 -9.59
N GLY A 72 -17.12 14.13 -9.81
CA GLY A 72 -16.66 13.31 -10.93
C GLY A 72 -16.84 11.80 -10.73
N THR A 73 -17.05 11.36 -9.48
CA THR A 73 -17.21 9.94 -9.14
C THR A 73 -18.56 9.57 -8.53
N ASP A 74 -19.51 10.51 -8.48
CA ASP A 74 -20.82 10.37 -7.81
C ASP A 74 -20.68 9.91 -6.34
N GLY A 75 -19.69 10.46 -5.64
CA GLY A 75 -19.35 10.12 -4.26
C GLY A 75 -18.77 8.71 -4.04
N LYS A 76 -18.48 7.94 -5.10
CA LYS A 76 -17.91 6.58 -4.98
C LYS A 76 -16.59 6.55 -4.20
N PHE A 77 -15.76 7.59 -4.35
CA PHE A 77 -14.47 7.69 -3.66
C PHE A 77 -14.49 8.85 -2.66
N THR A 78 -14.09 8.55 -1.43
CA THR A 78 -13.99 9.51 -0.31
C THR A 78 -12.54 9.68 0.15
N LEU A 79 -11.71 8.66 -0.04
CA LEU A 79 -10.28 8.66 0.24
C LEU A 79 -9.48 9.08 -1.00
N PHE A 80 -8.35 9.75 -0.77
CA PHE A 80 -7.44 10.18 -1.82
C PHE A 80 -6.01 10.36 -1.29
N ARG A 81 -5.03 10.31 -2.20
CA ARG A 81 -3.65 10.78 -1.97
C ARG A 81 -3.38 12.04 -2.77
N LYS A 82 -2.55 12.94 -2.24
CA LYS A 82 -2.02 14.11 -2.98
C LYS A 82 -0.70 13.75 -3.66
N GLN A 83 -0.50 14.16 -4.90
CA GLN A 83 0.80 14.10 -5.60
C GLN A 83 0.97 15.30 -6.53
N SER A 84 2.22 15.76 -6.69
CA SER A 84 2.56 16.74 -7.73
C SER A 84 2.57 16.09 -9.11
N LEU A 85 2.47 16.89 -10.17
CA LEU A 85 2.60 16.36 -11.54
C LEU A 85 3.96 15.72 -11.81
N ALA A 86 5.02 16.23 -11.17
CA ALA A 86 6.37 15.67 -11.29
C ALA A 86 6.47 14.28 -10.65
N ASP A 87 5.94 14.09 -9.43
CA ASP A 87 5.96 12.80 -8.72
C ASP A 87 5.13 11.74 -9.45
N LEU A 88 3.99 12.16 -10.03
CA LEU A 88 3.15 11.32 -10.87
C LEU A 88 3.95 10.79 -12.06
N VAL A 89 4.58 11.67 -12.84
CA VAL A 89 5.37 11.34 -14.04
C VAL A 89 6.62 10.51 -13.72
N ALA A 90 7.24 10.73 -12.56
CA ALA A 90 8.38 9.93 -12.09
C ALA A 90 8.00 8.47 -11.79
N ASN A 91 6.79 8.23 -11.27
CA ASN A 91 6.31 6.91 -10.83
C ASN A 91 5.30 6.28 -11.81
N TRP A 92 5.34 6.67 -13.09
CA TRP A 92 4.29 6.35 -14.06
C TRP A 92 4.13 4.82 -14.29
N PRO A 93 2.93 4.24 -14.09
CA PRO A 93 2.76 2.79 -14.06
C PRO A 93 2.81 2.11 -15.44
N ASN A 94 2.46 2.83 -16.51
CA ASN A 94 2.43 2.31 -17.87
C ASN A 94 2.48 3.45 -18.89
N GLU A 95 3.49 3.49 -19.77
CA GLU A 95 3.67 4.57 -20.73
C GLU A 95 2.54 4.72 -21.76
N ARG A 96 1.67 3.71 -21.91
CA ARG A 96 0.46 3.78 -22.76
C ARG A 96 -0.76 4.35 -22.04
N TRP A 97 -0.72 4.49 -20.72
CA TRP A 97 -1.81 5.09 -19.95
C TRP A 97 -1.71 6.61 -19.96
N ARG A 98 -2.88 7.25 -19.95
CA ARG A 98 -3.03 8.71 -19.91
C ARG A 98 -3.34 9.21 -18.51
N LEU A 99 -3.13 10.50 -18.25
CA LEU A 99 -3.71 11.18 -17.09
C LEU A 99 -5.11 11.67 -17.48
N GLY A 100 -6.12 11.39 -16.65
CA GLY A 100 -7.41 12.08 -16.68
C GLY A 100 -7.52 13.01 -15.48
N VAL A 101 -7.56 14.31 -15.72
CA VAL A 101 -7.82 15.34 -14.71
C VAL A 101 -9.30 15.72 -14.80
N ASP A 102 -10.06 15.59 -13.71
CA ASP A 102 -11.46 16.03 -13.57
C ASP A 102 -12.40 15.59 -14.71
N VAL A 103 -12.18 14.39 -15.26
CA VAL A 103 -12.90 13.93 -16.46
C VAL A 103 -14.39 13.79 -16.17
N GLY A 104 -15.19 14.52 -16.95
CA GLY A 104 -16.65 14.65 -16.76
C GLY A 104 -17.08 16.00 -16.18
N LEU A 105 -16.14 16.80 -15.65
CA LEU A 105 -16.37 18.17 -15.18
C LEU A 105 -16.00 19.22 -16.24
N SER A 106 -16.34 20.47 -15.97
CA SER A 106 -16.15 21.61 -16.89
C SER A 106 -14.68 21.97 -17.18
N ILE A 107 -13.76 21.61 -16.29
CA ILE A 107 -12.30 21.82 -16.44
C ILE A 107 -11.54 20.55 -16.86
N GLY A 108 -12.27 19.46 -17.15
CA GLY A 108 -11.69 18.13 -17.34
C GLY A 108 -10.86 17.98 -18.61
N ALA A 109 -9.70 17.33 -18.49
CA ALA A 109 -8.74 17.13 -19.58
C ALA A 109 -8.07 15.75 -19.53
N ILE A 110 -7.54 15.28 -20.66
CA ILE A 110 -6.80 14.02 -20.77
C ILE A 110 -5.46 14.25 -21.48
N PHE A 111 -4.37 13.80 -20.86
CA PHE A 111 -3.00 14.00 -21.32
C PHE A 111 -2.25 12.68 -21.51
N ASP A 112 -1.41 12.58 -22.54
CA ASP A 112 -0.44 11.49 -22.64
C ASP A 112 0.89 11.81 -21.92
N LEU A 113 1.66 10.76 -21.61
CA LEU A 113 2.92 10.89 -20.87
C LEU A 113 3.98 11.76 -21.60
N THR A 114 3.92 11.84 -22.93
CA THR A 114 4.85 12.68 -23.71
C THR A 114 4.54 14.16 -23.51
N GLN A 115 3.26 14.53 -23.51
CA GLN A 115 2.81 15.89 -23.20
C GLN A 115 3.23 16.30 -21.78
N LEU A 116 3.05 15.42 -20.80
CA LEU A 116 3.42 15.70 -19.41
C LEU A 116 4.94 15.81 -19.21
N ARG A 117 5.73 14.90 -19.81
CA ARG A 117 7.20 15.01 -19.80
C ARG A 117 7.68 16.31 -20.45
N ALA A 118 7.10 16.69 -21.59
CA ALA A 118 7.43 17.94 -22.28
C ALA A 118 7.12 19.19 -21.43
N ALA A 119 5.96 19.22 -20.76
CA ALA A 119 5.58 20.31 -19.87
C ALA A 119 6.53 20.46 -18.67
N LEU A 120 6.97 19.34 -18.09
CA LEU A 120 7.96 19.30 -17.01
C LEU A 120 9.41 19.54 -17.46
N GLY A 121 9.67 19.80 -18.75
CA GLY A 121 11.03 19.94 -19.30
C GLY A 121 11.86 18.65 -19.29
N ILE A 122 11.21 17.49 -19.08
CA ILE A 122 11.87 16.18 -19.02
C ILE A 122 12.10 15.70 -20.46
N ALA A 123 13.37 15.59 -20.85
CA ALA A 123 13.74 15.05 -22.15
C ALA A 123 13.20 13.63 -22.33
N ALA A 124 12.51 13.37 -23.45
CA ALA A 124 12.06 12.03 -23.79
C ALA A 124 13.27 11.09 -23.93
N PRO A 125 13.19 9.83 -23.44
CA PRO A 125 14.24 8.85 -23.70
C PRO A 125 14.40 8.68 -25.22
N PRO A 126 15.64 8.51 -25.73
CA PRO A 126 15.86 8.32 -27.16
C PRO A 126 15.07 7.10 -27.63
N PRO A 127 14.37 7.17 -28.79
CA PRO A 127 13.58 6.05 -29.27
C PRO A 127 14.48 4.82 -29.43
N ALA A 128 14.14 3.73 -28.75
CA ALA A 128 14.85 2.47 -28.90
C ALA A 128 14.86 2.10 -30.39
N ALA A 129 16.06 1.94 -30.95
CA ALA A 129 16.22 1.68 -32.37
C ALA A 129 15.50 0.38 -32.76
N SER A 130 14.39 0.50 -33.47
CA SER A 130 13.66 -0.65 -33.99
C SER A 130 14.60 -1.49 -34.85
N PRO A 131 14.72 -2.82 -34.62
CA PRO A 131 15.47 -3.67 -35.54
C PRO A 131 14.75 -3.66 -36.89
N SER A 132 15.43 -3.16 -37.93
CA SER A 132 14.92 -3.17 -39.30
C SER A 132 14.68 -4.62 -39.77
N ALA A 133 13.43 -5.06 -39.69
CA ALA A 133 12.99 -6.29 -40.34
C ALA A 133 13.07 -6.08 -41.86
N GLY A 134 13.99 -6.77 -42.52
CA GLY A 134 14.11 -6.73 -43.97
C GLY A 134 12.88 -7.33 -44.66
N ALA A 135 12.30 -6.60 -45.60
CA ALA A 135 11.43 -7.18 -46.62
C ALA A 135 12.28 -8.09 -47.55
N PRO A 136 11.69 -9.07 -48.26
CA PRO A 136 10.98 -8.75 -49.51
C PRO A 136 9.71 -9.65 -49.70
N PRO A 137 9.15 -9.93 -50.90
CA PRO A 137 7.75 -9.56 -51.15
C PRO A 137 6.82 -10.73 -51.56
N GLY A 138 5.50 -10.52 -51.52
CA GLY A 138 4.53 -11.38 -52.23
C GLY A 138 3.19 -11.60 -51.52
N ALA A 139 2.17 -10.84 -51.90
CA ALA A 139 0.75 -11.17 -51.71
C ALA A 139 0.23 -11.90 -52.99
N PRO A 140 -1.04 -12.38 -53.11
CA PRO A 140 -2.20 -12.15 -52.22
C PRO A 140 -3.19 -13.33 -52.00
N ALA A 141 -4.27 -13.04 -51.23
CA ALA A 141 -5.63 -13.64 -51.31
C ALA A 141 -5.82 -15.11 -50.87
N SER A 142 -6.98 -15.60 -50.36
CA SER A 142 -8.25 -14.93 -49.97
C SER A 142 -9.16 -15.86 -49.12
N THR A 143 -9.97 -15.26 -48.24
CA THR A 143 -11.36 -15.62 -47.82
C THR A 143 -11.77 -17.04 -47.33
N THR A 144 -12.49 -17.07 -46.17
CA THR A 144 -13.79 -17.75 -45.90
C THR A 144 -13.88 -18.71 -44.68
N VAL A 145 -14.83 -18.34 -43.79
CA VAL A 145 -15.54 -18.98 -42.64
C VAL A 145 -16.25 -20.34 -42.91
N PRO A 146 -17.07 -20.95 -41.99
CA PRO A 146 -16.99 -21.18 -40.51
C PRO A 146 -17.41 -22.63 -40.06
N SER A 147 -17.46 -22.96 -38.74
CA SER A 147 -18.67 -23.52 -38.03
C SER A 147 -18.45 -24.36 -36.74
N ILE A 148 -19.33 -24.10 -35.73
CA ILE A 148 -20.07 -25.04 -34.84
C ILE A 148 -19.35 -25.99 -33.85
N GLY A 149 -19.51 -25.72 -32.54
CA GLY A 149 -20.40 -26.50 -31.63
C GLY A 149 -19.98 -27.85 -31.00
N THR A 150 -19.51 -27.80 -29.74
CA THR A 150 -19.95 -28.54 -28.49
C THR A 150 -20.75 -29.88 -28.54
N PRO A 151 -20.82 -30.70 -27.44
CA PRO A 151 -19.91 -30.93 -26.29
C PRO A 151 -19.56 -32.45 -26.01
N PRO A 152 -19.87 -33.12 -24.86
CA PRO A 152 -18.94 -33.75 -23.88
C PRO A 152 -19.16 -35.31 -23.78
N PRO A 153 -19.06 -36.09 -22.66
CA PRO A 153 -18.56 -35.87 -21.27
C PRO A 153 -17.79 -37.07 -20.59
N ALA A 154 -17.55 -36.94 -19.29
CA ALA A 154 -17.73 -37.96 -18.22
C ALA A 154 -16.73 -39.14 -17.97
N ALA A 155 -16.09 -39.05 -16.79
CA ALA A 155 -16.23 -39.96 -15.64
C ALA A 155 -15.60 -41.39 -15.61
N ALA A 156 -15.68 -41.97 -14.40
CA ALA A 156 -15.33 -43.32 -13.93
C ALA A 156 -13.83 -43.57 -13.63
N THR A 157 -13.38 -43.83 -12.39
CA THR A 157 -13.74 -44.86 -11.36
C THR A 157 -12.89 -46.13 -11.49
N ALA A 158 -12.07 -46.44 -10.47
CA ALA A 158 -11.93 -47.77 -9.82
C ALA A 158 -10.78 -47.82 -8.80
N GLY A 159 -11.01 -48.45 -7.63
CA GLY A 159 -9.96 -49.07 -6.79
C GLY A 159 -9.69 -50.52 -7.24
N PRO A 160 -9.48 -51.52 -6.36
CA PRO A 160 -9.32 -51.52 -4.89
C PRO A 160 -7.98 -52.15 -4.41
N GLY A 161 -7.53 -51.96 -3.15
CA GLY A 161 -7.81 -52.89 -2.02
C GLY A 161 -6.60 -53.80 -1.70
N PRO A 162 -6.67 -54.72 -0.71
CA PRO A 162 -7.02 -54.48 0.70
C PRO A 162 -6.13 -55.25 1.71
N SER A 163 -6.38 -55.07 3.03
CA SER A 163 -6.38 -56.10 4.13
C SER A 163 -5.57 -55.73 5.38
N GLY A 164 -6.14 -55.95 6.57
CA GLY A 164 -5.38 -55.90 7.84
C GLY A 164 -6.12 -55.42 9.10
N VAL A 165 -7.28 -55.99 9.44
CA VAL A 165 -7.90 -55.88 10.79
C VAL A 165 -7.60 -57.18 11.57
N PRO A 166 -7.56 -57.21 12.92
CA PRO A 166 -8.82 -57.18 13.71
C PRO A 166 -8.77 -56.59 15.16
N VAL A 167 -9.95 -56.09 15.61
CA VAL A 167 -10.70 -56.38 16.89
C VAL A 167 -9.96 -56.26 18.27
N SER A 168 -10.43 -55.52 19.29
CA SER A 168 -11.59 -55.72 20.21
C SER A 168 -11.64 -54.57 21.26
N THR A 169 -12.68 -54.26 22.07
CA THR A 169 -14.16 -54.46 22.10
C THR A 169 -14.82 -53.50 23.12
N ASP A 170 -16.15 -53.36 23.06
CA ASP A 170 -17.10 -52.65 23.97
C ASP A 170 -17.34 -53.40 25.33
N PRO A 171 -18.29 -53.00 26.25
CA PRO A 171 -18.97 -51.71 26.52
C PRO A 171 -19.12 -51.35 28.04
N ALA A 172 -19.75 -50.21 28.39
CA ALA A 172 -20.66 -50.10 29.57
C ALA A 172 -21.54 -48.82 29.63
N SER A 173 -22.81 -49.00 29.99
CA SER A 173 -23.92 -48.03 29.95
C SER A 173 -23.99 -46.95 31.07
N GLY A 174 -24.31 -45.71 30.68
CA GLY A 174 -25.63 -45.10 30.89
C GLY A 174 -25.96 -44.28 32.17
N ARG A 175 -26.59 -43.10 31.97
CA ARG A 175 -27.86 -42.70 32.62
C ARG A 175 -28.51 -41.44 32.03
N SER A 176 -29.84 -41.36 32.14
CA SER A 176 -30.69 -40.25 31.66
C SER A 176 -30.54 -38.94 32.45
N GLY A 177 -30.77 -37.83 31.76
CA GLY A 177 -31.06 -36.51 32.36
C GLY A 177 -31.52 -35.53 31.28
N ALA A 178 -32.83 -35.33 31.13
CA ALA A 178 -33.40 -34.45 30.11
C ALA A 178 -33.79 -33.07 30.70
N SER A 179 -33.47 -31.99 29.99
CA SER A 179 -34.35 -30.82 29.78
C SER A 179 -33.70 -29.77 28.87
N SER A 180 -34.44 -29.38 27.80
CA SER A 180 -34.65 -28.03 27.24
C SER A 180 -33.59 -26.93 27.50
N SER A 181 -33.16 -26.10 26.53
CA SER A 181 -33.88 -25.60 25.34
C SER A 181 -32.97 -24.81 24.36
N SER A 182 -33.55 -24.44 23.21
CA SER A 182 -33.12 -23.35 22.27
C SER A 182 -31.79 -23.49 21.51
N GLY A 183 -31.89 -24.12 20.33
CA GLY A 183 -31.62 -23.46 19.04
C GLY A 183 -30.31 -22.72 18.80
N SER A 184 -29.37 -23.41 18.15
CA SER A 184 -28.35 -22.81 17.28
C SER A 184 -28.36 -23.52 15.94
N ALA A 185 -28.40 -22.77 14.85
CA ALA A 185 -28.29 -23.29 13.49
C ALA A 185 -26.83 -23.18 13.03
N GLU A 186 -26.20 -24.30 12.74
CA GLU A 186 -24.91 -24.38 12.06
C GLU A 186 -24.99 -25.38 10.89
N GLY A 187 -24.14 -25.19 9.89
CA GLY A 187 -23.75 -26.27 8.99
C GLY A 187 -24.57 -26.42 7.69
N SER A 188 -24.32 -25.54 6.74
CA SER A 188 -24.13 -25.98 5.36
C SER A 188 -22.96 -25.22 4.75
N ALA A 189 -21.83 -25.93 4.63
CA ALA A 189 -20.66 -25.43 3.96
C ALA A 189 -20.94 -25.24 2.47
N SER A 190 -20.43 -24.16 1.90
CA SER A 190 -20.16 -24.09 0.47
C SER A 190 -18.69 -23.77 0.29
N SER A 191 -17.91 -24.76 -0.12
CA SER A 191 -16.54 -24.55 -0.54
C SER A 191 -16.54 -23.94 -1.94
N SER A 192 -16.06 -22.71 -2.07
CA SER A 192 -15.49 -22.22 -3.33
C SER A 192 -13.97 -22.24 -3.18
N ALA A 193 -13.29 -22.83 -4.16
CA ALA A 193 -11.84 -22.89 -4.18
C ALA A 193 -11.29 -22.01 -5.32
N ALA A 194 -10.16 -21.36 -5.04
CA ALA A 194 -9.30 -20.62 -5.96
C ALA A 194 -9.85 -19.30 -6.57
N GLU A 195 -9.37 -18.18 -6.03
CA GLU A 195 -8.76 -17.08 -6.79
C GLU A 195 -7.67 -16.43 -5.91
N GLY A 196 -6.62 -15.86 -6.53
CA GLY A 196 -5.29 -15.82 -5.89
C GLY A 196 -4.79 -14.49 -5.32
N GLY A 197 -3.99 -14.59 -4.24
CA GLY A 197 -2.87 -13.68 -3.93
C GLY A 197 -3.17 -12.43 -3.10
N GLY A 198 -2.88 -12.45 -1.79
CA GLY A 198 -2.88 -11.22 -0.99
C GLY A 198 -2.77 -11.34 0.54
N ALA A 199 -1.63 -11.80 1.07
CA ALA A 199 -1.19 -11.51 2.45
C ALA A 199 0.33 -11.82 2.57
N PRO A 200 1.18 -10.97 3.20
CA PRO A 200 0.86 -10.07 4.33
C PRO A 200 1.58 -8.69 4.35
N SER A 201 0.90 -7.62 4.82
CA SER A 201 1.55 -6.33 5.16
C SER A 201 2.28 -6.41 6.51
N VAL A 202 3.57 -6.81 6.50
CA VAL A 202 4.41 -6.91 7.71
C VAL A 202 4.81 -5.50 8.16
N MET A 203 4.62 -5.19 9.45
CA MET A 203 5.08 -3.93 10.06
C MET A 203 6.48 -4.09 10.67
N GLN A 204 7.24 -2.99 10.69
CA GLN A 204 8.57 -2.89 11.26
C GLN A 204 8.66 -1.75 12.29
N LYS A 205 9.33 -2.00 13.43
CA LYS A 205 9.67 -1.00 14.45
C LYS A 205 11.16 -1.07 14.75
N VAL A 206 11.88 0.04 14.61
CA VAL A 206 13.22 0.20 15.21
C VAL A 206 13.05 0.40 16.72
N VAL A 207 13.72 -0.43 17.52
CA VAL A 207 13.56 -0.51 18.98
C VAL A 207 14.74 0.20 19.66
N PRO A 208 14.49 1.18 20.56
CA PRO A 208 15.54 1.79 21.37
C PRO A 208 16.32 0.75 22.18
N PRO A 209 17.68 0.81 22.23
CA PRO A 209 18.49 -0.23 22.89
C PRO A 209 18.12 -0.50 24.35
N ASP A 210 17.69 0.52 25.09
CA ASP A 210 17.25 0.44 26.50
C ASP A 210 15.92 -0.33 26.68
N GLN A 211 15.13 -0.50 25.62
CA GLN A 211 13.84 -1.19 25.65
C GLN A 211 13.94 -2.68 25.29
N VAL A 212 15.05 -3.12 24.68
CA VAL A 212 15.22 -4.48 24.15
C VAL A 212 15.09 -5.55 25.24
N GLY A 213 15.63 -5.30 26.44
CA GLY A 213 15.50 -6.21 27.59
C GLY A 213 14.06 -6.47 27.99
N ARG A 214 13.15 -5.49 27.85
CA ARG A 214 11.73 -5.66 28.18
C ARG A 214 11.07 -6.70 27.29
N TYR A 215 11.43 -6.74 26.01
CA TYR A 215 10.98 -7.79 25.11
C TYR A 215 11.63 -9.13 25.48
N LEU A 216 12.96 -9.19 25.47
CA LEU A 216 13.69 -10.46 25.59
C LEU A 216 13.58 -11.16 26.96
N ASP A 217 13.40 -10.39 28.04
CA ASP A 217 13.48 -10.90 29.42
C ASP A 217 12.12 -10.81 30.15
N ASP A 218 11.39 -9.70 30.01
CA ASP A 218 10.09 -9.50 30.67
C ASP A 218 8.90 -10.03 29.84
N GLY A 219 9.11 -10.43 28.59
CA GLY A 219 8.06 -10.94 27.70
C GLY A 219 7.13 -9.85 27.12
N TYR A 220 7.58 -8.59 27.11
CA TYR A 220 6.78 -7.44 26.66
C TYR A 220 6.28 -7.61 25.22
N ASP A 221 5.00 -7.31 24.97
CA ASP A 221 4.32 -7.59 23.70
C ASP A 221 3.56 -6.38 23.11
N LEU A 222 3.87 -5.17 23.59
CA LEU A 222 3.30 -3.92 23.08
C LEU A 222 4.33 -3.14 22.26
N VAL A 223 3.88 -2.55 21.15
CA VAL A 223 4.64 -1.59 20.32
C VAL A 223 3.91 -0.26 20.28
N ALA A 224 4.67 0.84 20.33
CA ALA A 224 4.19 2.21 20.33
C ALA A 224 5.13 3.15 19.54
N GLY A 225 4.62 4.34 19.18
CA GLY A 225 5.35 5.36 18.44
C GLY A 225 5.39 5.09 16.93
N TYR A 226 6.45 5.57 16.27
CA TYR A 226 6.64 5.46 14.81
C TYR A 226 6.96 4.02 14.37
N VAL A 227 6.25 3.53 13.37
CA VAL A 227 6.32 2.20 12.75
C VAL A 227 6.14 2.32 11.23
N TYR A 228 6.61 1.32 10.49
CA TYR A 228 6.71 1.36 9.03
C TYR A 228 6.20 0.06 8.41
N GLU A 229 5.69 0.06 7.17
CA GLU A 229 5.55 -1.20 6.44
C GLU A 229 6.94 -1.71 6.04
N LEU A 230 7.17 -3.02 6.12
CA LEU A 230 8.46 -3.64 5.82
C LEU A 230 8.89 -3.41 4.36
N ALA A 231 7.93 -3.29 3.44
CA ALA A 231 8.21 -3.02 2.03
C ALA A 231 8.81 -1.63 1.81
N ASP A 232 8.28 -0.61 2.48
CA ASP A 232 8.74 0.79 2.34
C ASP A 232 10.17 0.99 2.86
N VAL A 233 10.60 0.17 3.81
CA VAL A 233 11.93 0.21 4.45
C VAL A 233 12.87 -0.91 4.01
N GLU A 234 12.47 -1.76 3.04
CA GLU A 234 13.34 -2.77 2.44
C GLU A 234 14.62 -2.20 1.78
N PRO A 235 14.61 -0.97 1.22
CA PRO A 235 15.82 -0.32 0.73
C PRO A 235 16.80 0.10 1.83
N LEU A 236 16.34 0.31 3.07
CA LEU A 236 17.17 0.75 4.20
C LEU A 236 17.88 -0.46 4.82
N ARG A 237 19.07 -0.78 4.33
CA ARG A 237 19.74 -2.04 4.67
C ARG A 237 20.79 -1.91 5.77
N THR A 238 21.55 -0.82 5.85
CA THR A 238 22.58 -0.63 6.89
C THR A 238 22.06 0.21 8.06
N VAL A 239 22.78 0.18 9.19
CA VAL A 239 22.53 1.09 10.34
C VAL A 239 22.46 2.56 9.91
N SER A 240 23.38 3.03 9.05
CA SER A 240 23.37 4.41 8.58
C SER A 240 22.15 4.74 7.72
N ASP A 241 21.70 3.81 6.88
CA ASP A 241 20.50 4.00 6.05
C ASP A 241 19.24 4.04 6.93
N ILE A 242 19.14 3.13 7.89
CA ILE A 242 17.99 3.02 8.80
C ILE A 242 17.90 4.24 9.73
N VAL A 243 19.02 4.64 10.35
CA VAL A 243 19.01 5.78 11.27
C VAL A 243 18.83 7.10 10.53
N GLY A 244 19.48 7.29 9.38
CA GLY A 244 19.34 8.50 8.57
C GLY A 244 17.99 8.62 7.87
N GLY A 245 17.61 7.59 7.09
CA GLY A 245 16.39 7.60 6.28
C GLY A 245 15.09 7.68 7.08
N LEU A 246 15.12 7.28 8.35
CA LEU A 246 13.99 7.37 9.29
C LEU A 246 14.11 8.56 10.26
N GLY A 247 15.05 9.49 10.03
CA GLY A 247 15.22 10.70 10.84
C GLY A 247 15.53 10.44 12.32
N LEU A 248 16.16 9.31 12.65
CA LEU A 248 16.41 8.84 14.02
C LEU A 248 17.68 9.42 14.64
N ASP A 249 18.38 10.37 14.00
CA ASP A 249 19.61 11.02 14.48
C ASP A 249 19.38 12.44 15.05
N TYR A 250 18.15 12.72 15.48
CA TYR A 250 17.79 13.97 16.15
C TYR A 250 18.54 14.19 17.48
N ALA A 251 18.58 15.45 17.93
CA ALA A 251 19.28 15.84 19.15
C ALA A 251 18.72 15.11 20.39
N GLY A 252 19.56 14.32 21.06
CA GLY A 252 19.16 13.50 22.21
C GLY A 252 18.56 12.13 21.87
N SER A 253 18.64 11.70 20.60
CA SER A 253 18.23 10.37 20.18
C SER A 253 19.02 9.25 20.89
N PRO A 254 18.39 8.08 21.17
CA PRO A 254 19.07 6.87 21.61
C PRO A 254 19.76 6.10 20.47
N PHE A 255 19.78 6.62 19.24
CA PHE A 255 20.38 6.00 18.05
C PHE A 255 21.48 6.86 17.43
N SER A 256 22.46 6.21 16.80
CA SER A 256 23.51 6.84 16.00
C SER A 256 23.71 6.12 14.66
N ARG A 257 24.01 6.86 13.59
CA ARG A 257 24.44 6.26 12.31
C ARG A 257 25.73 5.43 12.46
N ASP A 258 26.50 5.71 13.51
CA ASP A 258 27.72 5.00 13.89
C ASP A 258 27.47 3.81 14.86
N ASP A 259 26.24 3.43 15.18
CA ASP A 259 25.99 2.25 16.03
C ASP A 259 26.51 0.96 15.37
N GLU A 260 26.95 -0.03 16.15
CA GLU A 260 27.41 -1.32 15.60
C GLU A 260 26.25 -2.09 14.96
N TYR A 261 25.06 -1.97 15.56
CA TYR A 261 23.82 -2.57 15.09
C TYR A 261 22.59 -1.81 15.63
N VAL A 262 21.45 -1.97 14.96
CA VAL A 262 20.13 -1.56 15.43
C VAL A 262 19.24 -2.76 15.72
N TRP A 263 18.30 -2.58 16.64
CA TRP A 263 17.29 -3.58 16.98
C TRP A 263 15.99 -3.31 16.26
N VAL A 264 15.37 -4.37 15.73
CA VAL A 264 14.17 -4.24 14.91
C VAL A 264 13.16 -5.34 15.25
N ILE A 265 11.91 -4.96 15.52
CA ILE A 265 10.78 -5.90 15.63
C ILE A 265 9.97 -5.89 14.33
N ARG A 266 9.63 -7.07 13.83
CA ARG A 266 8.75 -7.30 12.68
C ARG A 266 7.54 -8.15 13.07
N TRP A 267 6.34 -7.76 12.65
CA TRP A 267 5.12 -8.52 12.96
C TRP A 267 4.04 -8.32 11.91
N ARG A 268 3.08 -9.26 11.86
CA ARG A 268 1.88 -9.14 11.02
C ARG A 268 0.73 -8.60 11.89
N PRO A 269 0.29 -7.34 11.76
CA PRO A 269 -0.78 -6.81 12.58
C PRO A 269 -2.12 -7.48 12.24
N VAL A 270 -2.92 -7.77 13.27
CA VAL A 270 -4.33 -8.19 13.12
C VAL A 270 -5.27 -6.98 13.20
N VAL A 271 -4.98 -6.04 14.11
CA VAL A 271 -5.69 -4.76 14.20
C VAL A 271 -4.87 -3.70 13.47
N THR A 272 -5.38 -3.19 12.36
CA THR A 272 -4.71 -2.19 11.51
C THR A 272 -5.23 -0.76 11.71
N SER A 273 -6.47 -0.60 12.19
CA SER A 273 -7.10 0.71 12.44
C SER A 273 -6.43 1.57 13.53
N VAL A 274 -5.44 1.01 14.23
CA VAL A 274 -4.63 1.70 15.25
C VAL A 274 -3.43 2.46 14.67
N PHE A 275 -3.04 2.18 13.41
CA PHE A 275 -1.99 2.91 12.73
C PHE A 275 -2.58 4.18 12.12
N ARG A 276 -2.09 5.34 12.55
CA ARG A 276 -2.51 6.64 12.04
C ARG A 276 -1.34 7.37 11.41
N VAL A 277 -1.57 8.04 10.29
CA VAL A 277 -0.56 8.92 9.69
C VAL A 277 -0.31 10.10 10.64
N PRO A 278 0.95 10.42 10.99
CA PRO A 278 1.28 11.45 11.98
C PRO A 278 1.20 12.87 11.37
N TRP A 279 -0.03 13.34 11.14
CA TRP A 279 -0.26 14.72 10.70
C TRP A 279 -0.02 15.72 11.84
N GLY A 280 0.75 16.77 11.58
CA GLY A 280 1.02 17.81 12.58
C GLY A 280 2.28 18.63 12.28
N GLY A 281 3.09 18.90 13.30
CA GLY A 281 4.32 19.65 13.15
C GLY A 281 5.13 19.75 14.44
N THR A 282 6.11 20.65 14.49
CA THR A 282 7.07 20.73 15.61
C THR A 282 6.63 21.60 16.78
N ASP A 283 5.51 22.30 16.65
CA ASP A 283 4.87 23.06 17.71
C ASP A 283 3.33 23.09 17.55
N ALA A 284 2.64 23.72 18.51
CA ALA A 284 1.18 23.81 18.53
C ALA A 284 0.59 24.69 17.40
N ALA A 285 1.37 25.63 16.84
CA ALA A 285 0.92 26.46 15.72
C ALA A 285 0.98 25.68 14.40
N ALA A 286 2.07 24.92 14.19
CA ALA A 286 2.21 23.99 13.07
C ALA A 286 1.16 22.87 13.11
N LEU A 287 0.84 22.34 14.30
CA LEU A 287 -0.30 21.44 14.49
C LEU A 287 -1.63 22.12 14.09
N GLY A 288 -1.87 23.35 14.55
CA GLY A 288 -3.10 24.08 14.29
C GLY A 288 -3.39 24.31 12.80
N ALA A 289 -2.35 24.40 11.96
CA ALA A 289 -2.48 24.51 10.51
C ALA A 289 -3.16 23.29 9.84
N TRP A 290 -3.18 22.12 10.50
CA TRP A 290 -3.86 20.92 10.00
C TRP A 290 -5.35 20.84 10.36
N GLY A 291 -5.84 21.71 11.26
CA GLY A 291 -7.19 21.63 11.81
C GLY A 291 -7.48 20.27 12.47
N ASP A 292 -8.71 19.78 12.33
CA ASP A 292 -9.18 18.53 12.94
C ASP A 292 -8.44 17.25 12.47
N ARG A 293 -7.55 17.36 11.46
CA ARG A 293 -6.74 16.24 10.96
C ARG A 293 -5.39 16.13 11.66
N GLY A 294 -4.90 17.22 12.27
CA GLY A 294 -3.62 17.25 12.98
C GLY A 294 -3.76 16.68 14.38
N TRP A 295 -2.84 15.80 14.78
CA TRP A 295 -2.86 15.20 16.12
C TRP A 295 -1.47 14.97 16.75
N VAL A 296 -0.38 15.30 16.05
CA VAL A 296 1.00 15.07 16.53
C VAL A 296 1.77 16.39 16.67
N VAL A 297 2.33 16.62 17.86
CA VAL A 297 3.45 17.54 18.07
C VAL A 297 4.66 16.69 18.40
N GLU A 298 5.77 16.88 17.68
CA GLU A 298 7.01 16.12 17.90
C GLU A 298 8.23 17.04 17.75
N HIS A 299 9.40 16.65 18.27
CA HIS A 299 10.61 17.45 18.10
C HIS A 299 11.09 17.50 16.64
N PRO A 300 11.87 18.52 16.24
CA PRO A 300 12.60 18.49 14.97
C PRO A 300 13.45 17.22 14.83
N PRO A 301 13.63 16.69 13.62
CA PRO A 301 13.29 17.34 12.35
C PRO A 301 11.93 16.93 11.76
N PHE A 302 10.98 16.44 12.58
CA PHE A 302 9.66 15.95 12.16
C PHE A 302 8.91 16.87 11.16
N ALA A 303 8.55 16.31 10.01
CA ALA A 303 7.89 17.04 8.92
C ALA A 303 6.36 17.12 9.05
N GLY A 304 5.72 16.25 9.84
CA GLY A 304 4.28 16.28 10.09
C GLY A 304 3.38 16.02 8.88
N ASN A 305 3.95 15.52 7.77
CA ASN A 305 3.30 15.28 6.49
C ASN A 305 3.09 13.77 6.20
N GLY A 306 3.28 12.90 7.19
CA GLY A 306 3.12 11.45 7.02
C GLY A 306 4.29 10.72 6.35
N PHE A 307 5.44 11.37 6.18
CA PHE A 307 6.66 10.76 5.64
C PHE A 307 7.86 11.02 6.54
N ALA A 308 8.81 10.08 6.52
CA ALA A 308 10.10 10.26 7.17
C ALA A 308 10.89 11.42 6.54
N VAL A 309 11.70 12.07 7.37
CA VAL A 309 12.21 13.42 7.13
C VAL A 309 13.25 13.53 6.01
N ASP A 310 14.17 12.57 5.91
CA ASP A 310 15.32 12.62 4.99
C ASP A 310 15.66 11.28 4.33
N PRO A 311 14.80 10.76 3.45
CA PRO A 311 15.21 9.79 2.45
C PRO A 311 15.18 10.39 1.04
N SER A 312 16.11 9.95 0.18
CA SER A 312 16.07 10.19 -1.27
C SER A 312 14.86 9.54 -1.98
N THR A 313 14.09 8.72 -1.26
CA THR A 313 12.88 8.02 -1.68
C THR A 313 11.84 8.16 -0.55
N PRO A 314 10.67 8.80 -0.73
CA PRO A 314 9.72 9.03 0.36
C PRO A 314 9.29 7.73 1.08
N ILE A 315 9.43 7.71 2.41
CA ILE A 315 9.06 6.56 3.26
C ILE A 315 7.82 6.94 4.08
N PRO A 316 6.66 6.27 3.91
CA PRO A 316 5.47 6.49 4.72
C PRO A 316 5.70 6.23 6.21
N GLU A 317 5.29 7.17 7.06
CA GLU A 317 5.31 7.04 8.51
C GLU A 317 3.92 6.70 9.07
N TRP A 318 3.88 5.74 9.99
CA TRP A 318 2.71 5.45 10.81
C TRP A 318 3.05 5.66 12.28
N LYS A 319 2.16 6.28 13.04
CA LYS A 319 2.29 6.42 14.49
C LYS A 319 1.14 5.68 15.17
N VAL A 320 1.46 4.88 16.19
CA VAL A 320 0.49 4.11 16.98
C VAL A 320 0.66 4.43 18.46
N ASP A 321 -0.44 4.69 19.17
CA ASP A 321 -0.40 5.01 20.60
C ASP A 321 0.08 3.79 21.42
N SER A 322 -0.53 2.64 21.17
CA SER A 322 -0.04 1.32 21.58
C SER A 322 -0.81 0.22 20.83
N THR A 323 -0.15 -0.87 20.46
CA THR A 323 -0.80 -2.09 19.93
C THR A 323 -0.05 -3.35 20.35
N ARG A 324 -0.74 -4.48 20.46
CA ARG A 324 -0.10 -5.79 20.72
C ARG A 324 0.48 -6.38 19.45
N ILE A 325 1.69 -6.91 19.55
CA ILE A 325 2.29 -7.75 18.50
C ILE A 325 1.60 -9.12 18.46
N THR A 326 1.67 -9.77 17.31
CA THR A 326 1.08 -11.09 17.08
C THR A 326 2.07 -12.21 17.40
N SER A 327 1.56 -13.40 17.71
CA SER A 327 2.40 -14.60 17.84
C SER A 327 3.15 -14.86 16.53
N GLY A 328 4.44 -15.19 16.61
CA GLY A 328 5.32 -15.23 15.45
C GLY A 328 5.90 -13.88 15.04
N ALA A 329 5.78 -12.83 15.88
CA ALA A 329 6.59 -11.63 15.72
C ALA A 329 8.08 -11.93 15.94
N GLU A 330 8.93 -11.27 15.17
CA GLU A 330 10.36 -11.54 15.03
C GLU A 330 11.16 -10.35 15.54
N LEU A 331 12.24 -10.60 16.28
CA LEU A 331 13.17 -9.57 16.77
C LEU A 331 14.55 -9.82 16.18
N TYR A 332 15.04 -8.83 15.44
CA TYR A 332 16.27 -8.84 14.66
C TYR A 332 17.31 -7.88 15.23
N ARG A 333 18.58 -8.23 15.02
CA ARG A 333 19.73 -7.33 15.08
C ARG A 333 20.23 -7.08 13.65
N ILE A 334 20.32 -5.82 13.22
CA ILE A 334 20.83 -5.43 11.90
C ILE A 334 22.14 -4.67 12.07
N ASP A 335 23.24 -5.17 11.52
CA ASP A 335 24.57 -4.54 11.67
C ASP A 335 24.92 -3.53 10.57
N ARG A 336 26.07 -2.83 10.72
CA ARG A 336 26.56 -1.84 9.75
C ARG A 336 26.72 -2.35 8.31
N THR A 337 26.83 -3.67 8.09
CA THR A 337 26.92 -4.27 6.75
C THR A 337 25.55 -4.61 6.16
N GLY A 338 24.49 -4.47 6.96
CA GLY A 338 23.11 -4.85 6.62
C GLY A 338 22.82 -6.34 6.75
N ARG A 339 23.69 -7.11 7.40
CA ARG A 339 23.36 -8.47 7.84
C ARG A 339 22.30 -8.39 8.93
N GLN A 340 21.29 -9.24 8.81
CA GLN A 340 20.14 -9.30 9.71
C GLN A 340 20.14 -10.64 10.45
N ASP A 341 20.47 -10.62 11.73
CA ASP A 341 20.45 -11.79 12.60
C ASP A 341 19.09 -11.88 13.30
N LEU A 342 18.35 -12.98 13.14
CA LEU A 342 17.11 -13.23 13.88
C LEU A 342 17.46 -13.70 15.31
N VAL A 343 17.14 -12.88 16.30
CA VAL A 343 17.54 -13.10 17.71
C VAL A 343 16.45 -13.78 18.52
N ALA A 344 15.17 -13.45 18.30
CA ALA A 344 14.06 -14.08 19.03
C ALA A 344 12.74 -14.08 18.25
N VAL A 345 11.84 -14.99 18.62
CA VAL A 345 10.45 -15.05 18.10
C VAL A 345 9.45 -15.07 19.27
N TYR A 346 8.50 -14.14 19.25
CA TYR A 346 7.43 -14.03 20.25
C TYR A 346 6.41 -15.17 20.11
N SER A 347 5.98 -15.74 21.23
CA SER A 347 4.86 -16.69 21.29
C SER A 347 3.81 -16.22 22.27
N SER A 348 2.60 -15.98 21.79
CA SER A 348 1.46 -15.58 22.66
C SER A 348 0.95 -16.72 23.54
N SER A 349 1.32 -17.98 23.27
CA SER A 349 0.90 -19.14 24.07
C SER A 349 1.57 -19.21 25.45
N ASN A 350 2.75 -18.60 25.59
CA ASN A 350 3.49 -18.53 26.84
C ASN A 350 3.88 -17.08 27.23
N ALA A 351 3.45 -16.09 26.43
CA ALA A 351 3.78 -14.66 26.56
C ALA A 351 5.29 -14.41 26.70
N ARG A 352 6.10 -15.03 25.84
CA ARG A 352 7.57 -14.91 25.88
C ARG A 352 8.19 -14.79 24.50
N TRP A 353 9.34 -14.14 24.47
CA TRP A 353 10.27 -14.14 23.35
C TRP A 353 11.23 -15.32 23.47
N ASN A 354 11.17 -16.22 22.50
CA ASN A 354 12.01 -17.41 22.47
C ASN A 354 13.30 -17.06 21.72
N ARG A 355 14.40 -16.88 22.45
CA ARG A 355 15.73 -16.58 21.90
C ARG A 355 16.23 -17.74 21.03
N LEU A 356 16.84 -17.43 19.89
CA LEU A 356 17.48 -18.40 19.00
C LEU A 356 18.96 -18.56 19.35
N ALA A 357 19.52 -19.76 19.12
CA ALA A 357 20.91 -20.03 19.43
C ALA A 357 21.86 -19.30 18.45
N GLY A 358 22.56 -18.29 18.94
CA GLY A 358 23.53 -17.48 18.17
C GLY A 358 23.23 -15.98 18.07
N GLY A 359 22.12 -15.51 18.65
CA GLY A 359 21.74 -14.09 18.72
C GLY A 359 22.39 -13.33 19.87
#